data_AF-A0A0L0FB57-F1
#
_entry.id   AF-A0A0L0FB57-F1
#
_cell.length_a   1.000
_cell.length_b   1.000
_cell.length_c   1.000
_cell.angle_alpha   90.00
_cell.angle_beta   90.00
_cell.angle_gamma   90.00
#
_symmetry.space_group_name_H-M   'P 1'
#
loop_
_entity.id
_entity.type
_entity.pdbx_description
1 polymer ?
#
loop_
_entity_poly.entity_id
_entity_poly.type
_entity_poly.pdbx_seq_one_letter_code
_entity_poly.pdbx_strand_id
1 'polypeptide(L)'
;GVWQRARKKLSPAKGAQIPRYKAASAWGHAYTTRILALLSDKYRPLVTAIYAVVCGILVYVMFAANNYLADTELGPPQSLSCDSYEWGSARSCGVAGVNCEPFLSDTFTPYRCPPWCGGKTGAWYVVGNNPFYRADSRICLAAVHSGVISNARGGCVRYRQTGPSATYNSSC
;
A
#
# COMPACT_ATOMS: atom_id res chain seq x y z
N GLY A 1 45.89 12.42 39.18
CA GLY A 1 44.92 13.38 38.62
C GLY A 1 43.66 12.67 38.15
N VAL A 2 42.48 13.19 38.50
CA VAL A 2 41.14 12.65 38.18
C VAL A 2 40.97 12.31 36.67
N TRP A 3 41.64 13.09 35.81
CA TRP A 3 41.67 12.93 34.35
C TRP A 3 42.25 11.60 33.83
N GLN A 4 43.17 10.94 34.55
CA GLN A 4 43.69 9.65 34.10
C GLN A 4 42.73 8.48 34.38
N ARG A 5 41.87 8.60 35.41
CA ARG A 5 40.82 7.61 35.69
C ARG A 5 39.66 7.70 34.69
N ALA A 6 39.36 8.89 34.16
CA ALA A 6 38.33 9.07 33.14
C ALA A 6 38.71 8.44 31.78
N ARG A 7 39.98 8.55 31.36
CA ARG A 7 40.45 7.93 30.09
C ARG A 7 40.34 6.40 30.08
N LYS A 8 40.55 5.73 31.23
CA LYS A 8 40.37 4.26 31.31
C LYS A 8 38.91 3.82 31.21
N LYS A 9 37.95 4.68 31.56
CA LYS A 9 36.51 4.40 31.41
C LYS A 9 35.96 4.72 30.01
N LEU A 10 36.70 5.51 29.22
CA LEU A 10 36.34 5.89 27.85
C LEU A 10 37.09 5.10 26.78
N SER A 11 37.82 4.02 27.15
CA SER A 11 38.37 3.13 26.13
C SER A 11 37.19 2.46 25.41
N PRO A 12 37.07 2.59 24.08
CA PRO A 12 36.02 1.90 23.35
C PRO A 12 36.16 0.40 23.64
N ALA A 13 35.06 -0.22 24.09
CA ALA A 13 35.02 -1.65 24.30
C ALA A 13 35.55 -2.33 23.03
N LYS A 14 36.53 -3.23 23.22
CA LYS A 14 37.12 -4.02 22.14
C LYS A 14 36.01 -4.52 21.24
N GLY A 15 36.16 -4.23 19.95
CA GLY A 15 35.10 -4.23 18.96
C GLY A 15 34.10 -5.37 19.13
N ALA A 16 32.83 -4.99 19.20
CA ALA A 16 31.75 -5.91 18.86
C ALA A 16 32.05 -6.41 17.45
N GLN A 17 32.51 -7.65 17.36
CA GLN A 17 32.64 -8.37 16.10
C GLN A 17 31.25 -8.35 15.48
N ILE A 18 31.06 -7.52 14.45
CA ILE A 18 29.85 -7.54 13.64
C ILE A 18 29.72 -9.00 13.18
N PRO A 19 28.60 -9.70 13.46
CA PRO A 19 28.41 -11.04 12.94
C PRO A 19 28.53 -10.92 11.43
N ARG A 20 29.62 -11.50 10.91
CA ARG A 20 29.87 -11.59 9.48
C ARG A 20 28.80 -12.53 8.98
N TYR A 21 27.66 -11.96 8.57
CA TYR A 21 26.60 -12.71 7.92
C TYR A 21 27.30 -13.52 6.84
N LYS A 22 27.17 -14.85 6.90
CA LYS A 22 27.63 -15.67 5.77
C LYS A 22 26.91 -15.07 4.58
N ALA A 23 27.67 -14.57 3.60
CA ALA A 23 27.10 -14.11 2.34
C ALA A 23 26.10 -15.18 1.95
N ALA A 24 24.81 -14.82 1.95
CA ALA A 24 23.77 -15.76 1.60
C ALA A 24 24.25 -16.39 0.30
N SER A 25 24.42 -17.71 0.29
CA SER A 25 24.84 -18.41 -0.92
C SER A 25 23.71 -18.15 -1.91
N ALA A 26 23.89 -17.13 -2.74
CA ALA A 26 22.95 -16.79 -3.78
C ALA A 26 23.09 -17.92 -4.79
N TRP A 27 22.34 -18.99 -4.58
CA TRP A 27 22.32 -20.18 -5.44
C TRP A 27 22.11 -19.77 -6.91
N GLY A 28 21.38 -18.66 -7.15
CA GLY A 28 21.24 -18.04 -8.47
C GLY A 28 22.53 -17.48 -9.08
N HIS A 29 23.46 -16.93 -8.28
CA HIS A 29 24.73 -16.37 -8.75
C HIS A 29 25.69 -17.45 -9.27
N ALA A 30 25.67 -18.64 -8.66
CA ALA A 30 26.51 -19.77 -9.11
C ALA A 30 26.02 -20.35 -10.44
N TYR A 31 24.71 -20.30 -10.71
CA TYR A 31 24.14 -20.80 -11.95
C TYR A 31 24.33 -19.81 -13.12
N THR A 32 24.07 -18.51 -12.89
CA THR A 32 24.24 -17.47 -13.91
C THR A 32 25.70 -17.34 -14.35
N THR A 33 26.64 -17.38 -13.40
CA THR A 33 28.09 -17.29 -13.71
C THR A 33 28.60 -18.47 -14.55
N ARG A 34 28.06 -19.68 -14.38
CA ARG A 34 28.43 -20.86 -15.17
C ARG A 34 27.93 -20.79 -16.62
N ILE A 35 26.74 -20.24 -16.86
CA ILE A 35 26.21 -20.04 -18.22
C ILE A 35 26.92 -18.89 -18.93
N LEU A 36 27.17 -17.78 -18.23
CA LEU A 36 27.98 -16.67 -18.74
C LEU A 36 29.44 -17.09 -19.03
N ALA A 37 29.95 -18.11 -18.33
CA ALA A 37 31.27 -18.67 -18.59
C ALA A 37 31.40 -19.37 -19.96
N LEU A 38 30.28 -19.86 -20.52
CA LEU A 38 30.24 -20.47 -21.86
C LEU A 38 30.24 -19.44 -22.99
N LEU A 39 29.95 -18.17 -22.69
CA LEU A 39 30.00 -17.07 -23.66
C LEU A 39 31.39 -16.44 -23.73
N SER A 40 31.80 -16.10 -24.95
CA SER A 40 33.00 -15.28 -25.21
C SER A 40 32.92 -13.94 -24.48
N ASP A 41 34.07 -13.48 -23.95
CA ASP A 41 34.17 -12.22 -23.18
C ASP A 41 33.64 -10.99 -23.93
N LYS A 42 33.65 -11.03 -25.26
CA LYS A 42 33.10 -9.97 -26.11
C LYS A 42 31.58 -9.80 -25.98
N TYR A 43 30.84 -10.89 -25.77
CA TYR A 43 29.36 -10.89 -25.76
C TYR A 43 28.76 -10.94 -24.35
N ARG A 44 29.56 -11.25 -23.31
CA ARG A 44 29.12 -11.24 -21.90
C ARG A 44 28.39 -9.97 -21.46
N PRO A 45 28.89 -8.73 -21.70
CA PRO A 45 28.21 -7.53 -21.23
C PRO A 45 26.86 -7.33 -21.94
N LEU A 46 26.78 -7.65 -23.23
CA LEU A 46 25.55 -7.54 -24.03
C LEU A 46 24.47 -8.51 -23.52
N VAL A 47 24.82 -9.78 -23.30
CA VAL A 47 23.86 -10.79 -22.82
C VAL A 47 23.39 -10.50 -21.39
N THR A 48 24.29 -10.00 -20.54
CA THR A 48 23.92 -9.59 -19.18
C THR A 48 22.95 -8.40 -19.20
N ALA A 49 23.19 -7.42 -20.08
CA ALA A 49 22.29 -6.28 -20.25
C ALA A 49 20.92 -6.71 -20.78
N ILE A 50 20.86 -7.59 -21.79
CA ILE A 50 19.60 -8.14 -22.33
C ILE A 50 18.84 -8.87 -21.22
N TYR A 51 19.51 -9.73 -20.45
CA TYR A 51 18.88 -10.46 -19.35
C TYR A 51 18.30 -9.51 -18.29
N ALA A 52 19.05 -8.48 -17.89
CA ALA A 52 18.57 -7.49 -16.94
C ALA A 52 17.35 -6.70 -17.47
N VAL A 53 17.35 -6.34 -18.75
CA VAL A 53 16.21 -5.67 -19.41
C VAL A 53 15.00 -6.59 -19.44
N VAL A 54 15.15 -7.85 -19.84
CA VAL A 54 14.04 -8.82 -19.87
C VAL A 54 13.47 -9.04 -18.47
N CYS A 55 14.33 -9.24 -17.46
CA CYS A 55 13.87 -9.36 -16.06
C CYS A 55 13.18 -8.09 -15.57
N GLY A 56 13.70 -6.91 -15.91
CA GLY A 56 13.08 -5.62 -15.57
C GLY A 56 11.70 -5.47 -16.19
N ILE A 57 11.54 -5.83 -17.48
CA ILE A 57 10.26 -5.81 -18.17
C ILE A 57 9.28 -6.80 -17.54
N LEU A 58 9.70 -8.03 -17.25
CA LEU A 58 8.84 -9.04 -16.62
C LEU A 58 8.35 -8.59 -15.24
N VAL A 59 9.25 -8.06 -14.40
CA VAL A 59 8.90 -7.54 -13.08
C VAL A 59 7.96 -6.34 -13.19
N TYR A 60 8.22 -5.43 -14.14
CA TYR A 60 7.33 -4.29 -14.39
C TYR A 60 5.95 -4.74 -14.84
N VAL A 61 5.85 -5.67 -15.78
CA VAL A 61 4.57 -6.21 -16.27
C VAL A 61 3.83 -6.92 -15.15
N MET A 62 4.50 -7.73 -14.33
CA MET A 62 3.86 -8.36 -13.16
C MET A 62 3.34 -7.33 -12.16
N PHE A 63 4.15 -6.31 -11.85
CA PHE A 63 3.73 -5.24 -10.94
C PHE A 63 2.55 -4.45 -11.51
N ALA A 64 2.61 -4.12 -12.80
CA ALA A 64 1.57 -3.35 -13.46
C ALA A 64 0.26 -4.14 -13.57
N ALA A 65 0.33 -5.41 -13.97
CA ALA A 65 -0.83 -6.29 -14.05
C ALA A 65 -1.52 -6.44 -12.69
N ASN A 66 -0.74 -6.65 -11.62
CA ASN A 66 -1.28 -6.81 -10.26
C ASN A 66 -1.92 -5.52 -9.71
N ASN A 67 -1.28 -4.37 -9.93
CA ASN A 67 -1.72 -3.11 -9.33
C ASN A 67 -2.74 -2.34 -10.18
N TYR A 68 -2.65 -2.40 -11.50
CA TYR A 68 -3.47 -1.58 -12.41
C TYR A 68 -4.46 -2.37 -13.25
N LEU A 69 -4.14 -3.62 -13.62
CA LEU A 69 -5.02 -4.45 -14.46
C LEU A 69 -5.72 -5.58 -13.69
N ALA A 70 -5.79 -5.53 -12.36
CA ALA A 70 -6.60 -6.52 -11.65
C ALA A 70 -8.08 -6.21 -11.89
N ASP A 71 -8.73 -7.10 -12.61
CA ASP A 71 -10.17 -7.08 -12.80
C ASP A 71 -10.86 -7.82 -11.65
N THR A 72 -12.02 -7.33 -11.24
CA THR A 72 -12.87 -8.01 -10.25
C THR A 72 -14.15 -8.47 -10.94
N GLU A 73 -14.95 -9.32 -10.30
CA GLU A 73 -16.28 -9.69 -10.82
C GLU A 73 -17.21 -8.47 -11.04
N LEU A 74 -16.86 -7.32 -10.46
CA LEU A 74 -17.56 -6.04 -10.57
C LEU A 74 -16.90 -5.06 -11.56
N GLY A 75 -15.82 -5.46 -12.24
CA GLY A 75 -15.03 -4.63 -13.13
C GLY A 75 -13.74 -4.08 -12.50
N PRO A 76 -12.99 -3.24 -13.26
CA PRO A 76 -11.72 -2.68 -12.80
C PRO A 76 -11.94 -1.63 -11.70
N PRO A 77 -11.24 -1.72 -10.55
CA PRO A 77 -11.44 -0.81 -9.43
C PRO A 77 -10.90 0.60 -9.73
N GLN A 78 -11.67 1.62 -9.39
CA GLN A 78 -11.21 3.01 -9.49
C GLN A 78 -10.26 3.35 -8.33
N SER A 79 -9.17 4.06 -8.60
CA SER A 79 -8.24 4.52 -7.56
C SER A 79 -8.79 5.75 -6.83
N LEU A 80 -8.84 5.68 -5.50
CA LEU A 80 -9.24 6.80 -4.65
C LEU A 80 -8.04 7.42 -3.94
N SER A 81 -8.20 8.65 -3.47
CA SER A 81 -7.28 9.28 -2.54
C SER A 81 -7.74 9.04 -1.09
N CYS A 82 -6.86 9.27 -0.11
CA CYS A 82 -7.23 9.15 1.31
C CYS A 82 -8.27 10.20 1.76
N ASP A 83 -8.47 11.25 0.96
CA ASP A 83 -9.44 12.32 1.17
C ASP A 83 -10.72 12.11 0.34
N SER A 84 -10.88 10.96 -0.32
CA SER A 84 -12.08 10.64 -1.09
C SER A 84 -13.25 10.29 -0.18
N TYR A 85 -14.33 11.06 -0.34
CA TYR A 85 -15.67 10.79 0.17
C TYR A 85 -16.56 10.32 -0.98
N GLU A 86 -17.70 9.72 -0.66
CA GLU A 86 -18.72 9.34 -1.65
C GLU A 86 -19.08 10.51 -2.58
N TRP A 87 -19.30 11.67 -1.97
CA TRP A 87 -19.90 12.83 -2.62
C TRP A 87 -18.88 13.96 -2.88
N GLY A 88 -17.58 13.65 -2.76
CA GLY A 88 -16.51 14.63 -2.82
C GLY A 88 -16.59 15.62 -1.65
N SER A 89 -17.37 16.71 -1.80
CA SER A 89 -17.65 17.67 -0.75
C SER A 89 -19.16 17.82 -0.52
N ALA A 90 -19.59 18.07 0.72
CA ALA A 90 -21.01 18.35 0.99
C ALA A 90 -21.55 19.55 0.16
N ARG A 91 -20.67 20.45 -0.30
CA ARG A 91 -21.01 21.62 -1.11
C ARG A 91 -21.21 21.31 -2.59
N SER A 92 -20.66 20.21 -3.12
CA SER A 92 -20.83 19.82 -4.52
C SER A 92 -22.16 19.11 -4.79
N CYS A 93 -22.89 18.75 -3.74
CA CYS A 93 -24.09 17.93 -3.83
C CYS A 93 -25.38 18.69 -4.22
N GLY A 94 -25.30 20.01 -4.39
CA GLY A 94 -26.45 20.84 -4.70
C GLY A 94 -27.47 20.94 -3.55
N VAL A 95 -28.55 21.68 -3.78
CA VAL A 95 -29.65 21.79 -2.82
C VAL A 95 -30.32 20.42 -2.69
N ALA A 96 -30.52 19.95 -1.45
CA ALA A 96 -31.06 18.62 -1.13
C ALA A 96 -30.22 17.41 -1.60
N GLY A 97 -28.98 17.61 -2.06
CA GLY A 97 -28.09 16.49 -2.40
C GLY A 97 -28.35 15.84 -3.77
N VAL A 98 -29.22 16.42 -4.59
CA VAL A 98 -29.67 15.85 -5.89
C VAL A 98 -28.52 15.51 -6.84
N ASN A 99 -27.38 16.22 -6.74
CA ASN A 99 -26.25 15.98 -7.62
C ASN A 99 -25.37 14.79 -7.20
N CYS A 100 -25.65 14.16 -6.06
CA CYS A 100 -24.95 12.95 -5.64
C CYS A 100 -25.86 11.73 -5.50
N GLU A 101 -27.00 11.76 -6.17
CA GLU A 101 -27.80 10.58 -6.41
C GLU A 101 -27.01 9.53 -7.23
N PRO A 102 -27.31 8.23 -7.09
CA PRO A 102 -28.32 7.67 -6.18
C PRO A 102 -27.87 7.73 -4.71
N PHE A 103 -28.82 7.48 -3.79
CA PHE A 103 -28.56 7.28 -2.35
C PHE A 103 -28.75 5.82 -1.90
N LEU A 104 -29.23 4.97 -2.81
CA LEU A 104 -29.51 3.57 -2.62
C LEU A 104 -29.04 2.83 -3.87
N SER A 105 -28.23 1.78 -3.66
CA SER A 105 -27.73 0.93 -4.74
C SER A 105 -27.73 -0.52 -4.29
N ASP A 106 -28.26 -1.39 -5.14
CA ASP A 106 -28.18 -2.84 -4.94
C ASP A 106 -26.81 -3.40 -5.34
N THR A 107 -26.03 -2.64 -6.12
CA THR A 107 -24.73 -3.03 -6.67
C THR A 107 -23.58 -2.46 -5.85
N PHE A 108 -22.53 -3.27 -5.68
CA PHE A 108 -21.28 -2.86 -5.06
C PHE A 108 -20.33 -2.24 -6.10
N THR A 109 -19.69 -1.13 -5.76
CA THR A 109 -18.69 -0.49 -6.62
C THR A 109 -17.28 -0.76 -6.08
N PRO A 110 -16.34 -1.27 -6.90
CA PRO A 110 -14.99 -1.58 -6.47
C PRO A 110 -14.06 -0.36 -6.54
N TYR A 111 -13.28 -0.14 -5.48
CA TYR A 111 -12.31 0.94 -5.36
C TYR A 111 -10.98 0.45 -4.82
N ARG A 112 -9.88 1.15 -5.15
CA ARG A 112 -8.55 0.92 -4.58
C ARG A 112 -8.16 2.07 -3.66
N CYS A 113 -7.75 1.70 -2.45
CA CYS A 113 -7.27 2.60 -1.42
C CYS A 113 -5.75 2.53 -1.28
N PRO A 114 -5.05 3.68 -1.27
CA PRO A 114 -3.62 3.72 -1.05
C PRO A 114 -3.28 3.40 0.42
N PRO A 115 -2.02 3.01 0.70
CA PRO A 115 -1.58 2.84 2.07
C PRO A 115 -1.49 4.17 2.82
N TRP A 116 -1.59 4.07 4.15
CA TRP A 116 -1.42 5.13 5.14
C TRP A 116 -2.54 6.18 5.18
N CYS A 117 -3.77 5.84 4.81
CA CYS A 117 -4.90 6.78 4.86
C CYS A 117 -5.38 7.15 6.27
N GLY A 118 -4.96 6.43 7.29
CA GLY A 118 -5.29 6.72 8.68
C GLY A 118 -4.66 7.98 9.24
N GLY A 119 -3.43 8.32 8.83
CA GLY A 119 -2.66 9.39 9.47
C GLY A 119 -2.50 10.67 8.64
N LYS A 120 -2.85 10.64 7.35
CA LYS A 120 -2.43 11.71 6.41
C LYS A 120 -3.22 13.02 6.53
N THR A 121 -4.36 13.01 7.22
CA THR A 121 -5.38 14.05 7.02
C THR A 121 -5.88 14.66 8.32
N GLY A 122 -5.18 14.41 9.43
CA GLY A 122 -5.33 15.12 10.70
C GLY A 122 -6.61 14.80 11.50
N ALA A 123 -7.56 14.05 10.94
CA ALA A 123 -8.77 13.65 11.64
C ALA A 123 -9.18 12.21 11.28
N TRP A 124 -9.13 11.32 12.27
CA TRP A 124 -9.79 10.02 12.23
C TRP A 124 -11.30 10.18 12.42
N TYR A 125 -11.93 10.98 11.55
CA TYR A 125 -13.38 11.20 11.62
C TYR A 125 -14.10 10.18 10.75
N VAL A 126 -14.69 9.19 11.42
CA VAL A 126 -15.53 8.15 10.82
C VAL A 126 -16.80 8.07 11.66
N VAL A 127 -17.96 8.15 11.00
CA VAL A 127 -19.27 8.02 11.63
C VAL A 127 -19.91 6.73 11.15
N GLY A 128 -20.15 5.82 12.09
CA GLY A 128 -20.70 4.50 11.81
C GLY A 128 -19.89 3.39 12.46
N ASN A 129 -20.41 2.18 12.34
CA ASN A 129 -19.78 0.97 12.82
C ASN A 129 -20.07 -0.17 11.85
N ASN A 130 -19.14 -1.10 11.71
CA ASN A 130 -19.20 -2.20 10.76
C ASN A 130 -20.59 -2.90 10.78
N PRO A 131 -21.31 -3.02 9.65
CA PRO A 131 -20.91 -2.68 8.27
C PRO A 131 -21.42 -1.32 7.75
N PHE A 132 -22.09 -0.50 8.57
CA PHE A 132 -22.78 0.71 8.13
C PHE A 132 -22.01 1.98 8.50
N TYR A 133 -21.67 2.77 7.48
CA TYR A 133 -20.97 4.04 7.62
C TYR A 133 -21.76 5.15 6.95
N ARG A 134 -21.65 6.36 7.50
CA ARG A 134 -22.23 7.57 6.92
C ARG A 134 -21.40 7.98 5.69
N ALA A 135 -22.06 8.49 4.67
CA ALA A 135 -21.45 8.84 3.38
C ALA A 135 -20.49 10.05 3.43
N ASP A 136 -20.49 10.83 4.52
CA ASP A 136 -19.50 11.87 4.81
C ASP A 136 -18.22 11.32 5.46
N SER A 137 -18.16 10.02 5.75
CA SER A 137 -16.94 9.34 6.14
C SER A 137 -16.12 8.98 4.91
N ARG A 138 -14.80 9.15 4.99
CA ARG A 138 -13.91 8.83 3.86
C ARG A 138 -13.93 7.33 3.63
N ILE A 139 -14.06 6.91 2.38
CA ILE A 139 -14.24 5.50 2.00
C ILE A 139 -13.08 4.65 2.50
N CYS A 140 -11.83 5.08 2.23
CA CYS A 140 -10.64 4.34 2.63
C CYS A 140 -10.43 4.32 4.15
N LEU A 141 -10.85 5.36 4.85
CA LEU A 141 -10.74 5.44 6.31
C LEU A 141 -11.77 4.52 6.98
N ALA A 142 -13.02 4.55 6.50
CA ALA A 142 -14.07 3.66 6.95
C ALA A 142 -13.71 2.18 6.70
N ALA A 143 -13.05 1.87 5.58
CA ALA A 143 -12.59 0.52 5.30
C ALA A 143 -11.43 0.05 6.19
N VAL A 144 -10.56 0.97 6.63
CA VAL A 144 -9.55 0.68 7.66
C VAL A 144 -10.23 0.49 9.02
N HIS A 145 -11.19 1.35 9.36
CA HIS A 145 -11.94 1.28 10.62
C HIS A 145 -12.76 -0.02 10.73
N SER A 146 -13.37 -0.48 9.64
CA SER A 146 -14.10 -1.75 9.60
C SER A 146 -13.18 -2.99 9.58
N GLY A 147 -11.87 -2.81 9.42
CA GLY A 147 -10.90 -3.90 9.32
C GLY A 147 -10.89 -4.62 7.96
N VAL A 148 -11.59 -4.11 6.94
CA VAL A 148 -11.58 -4.67 5.57
C VAL A 148 -10.19 -4.54 4.94
N ILE A 149 -9.50 -3.43 5.20
CA ILE A 149 -8.11 -3.21 4.74
C ILE A 149 -7.21 -2.77 5.89
N SER A 150 -5.92 -3.04 5.75
CA SER A 150 -4.92 -2.55 6.71
C SER A 150 -4.47 -1.13 6.37
N ASN A 151 -4.29 -0.27 7.38
CA ASN A 151 -3.77 1.08 7.16
C ASN A 151 -2.41 1.07 6.46
N ALA A 152 -1.49 0.18 6.84
CA ALA A 152 -0.13 0.18 6.30
C ALA A 152 -0.03 -0.28 4.83
N ARG A 153 -0.93 -1.15 4.36
CA ARG A 153 -0.88 -1.71 3.00
C ARG A 153 -1.91 -1.11 2.05
N GLY A 154 -2.98 -0.50 2.56
CA GLY A 154 -4.15 -0.16 1.75
C GLY A 154 -4.83 -1.44 1.22
N GLY A 155 -5.53 -1.33 0.10
CA GLY A 155 -6.15 -2.48 -0.56
C GLY A 155 -7.34 -2.14 -1.45
N CYS A 156 -7.98 -3.17 -1.99
CA CYS A 156 -9.25 -3.03 -2.70
C CYS A 156 -10.41 -3.11 -1.73
N VAL A 157 -11.39 -2.25 -1.91
CA VAL A 157 -12.62 -2.20 -1.13
C VAL A 157 -13.80 -2.15 -2.08
N ARG A 158 -14.97 -2.55 -1.60
CA ARG A 158 -16.22 -2.32 -2.29
C ARG A 158 -17.23 -1.77 -1.31
N TYR A 159 -18.07 -0.85 -1.74
CA TYR A 159 -19.19 -0.40 -0.94
C TYR A 159 -20.44 -0.29 -1.82
N ARG A 160 -21.59 -0.22 -1.16
CA ARG A 160 -22.87 0.12 -1.77
C ARG A 160 -23.60 1.06 -0.84
N GLN A 161 -24.45 1.90 -1.39
CA GLN A 161 -25.28 2.79 -0.59
C GLN A 161 -26.55 2.04 -0.16
N THR A 162 -26.94 2.19 1.11
CA THR A 162 -28.06 1.45 1.70
C THR A 162 -29.26 2.35 2.03
N GLY A 163 -29.28 3.57 1.49
CA GLY A 163 -30.29 4.58 1.79
C GLY A 163 -30.00 5.40 3.04
N PRO A 164 -30.95 6.24 3.46
CA PRO A 164 -30.81 7.09 4.63
C PRO A 164 -30.86 6.28 5.93
N SER A 165 -29.98 6.59 6.87
CA SER A 165 -30.08 6.11 8.26
C SER A 165 -30.08 7.29 9.23
N ALA A 166 -30.99 7.25 10.20
CA ALA A 166 -31.09 8.25 11.27
C ALA A 166 -30.23 7.90 12.49
N THR A 167 -29.73 6.66 12.60
CA THR A 167 -28.98 6.19 13.76
C THR A 167 -27.75 5.38 13.35
N TYR A 168 -26.67 5.54 14.11
CA TYR A 168 -25.42 4.83 13.94
C TYR A 168 -24.94 4.37 15.31
N ASN A 169 -24.48 3.12 15.41
CA ASN A 169 -23.84 2.66 16.63
C ASN A 169 -22.46 3.31 16.74
N SER A 170 -22.09 3.78 17.92
CA SER A 170 -20.81 4.41 18.21
C SER A 170 -20.09 3.62 19.29
N SER A 171 -18.82 3.30 19.05
CA SER A 171 -17.93 2.62 19.99
C SER A 171 -16.85 3.60 20.42
N CYS A 172 -16.66 3.75 21.73
CA CYS A 172 -15.57 4.53 22.31
C CYS A 172 -14.25 3.77 22.22
#